data_AF-A0A0M0LQF6-F1
#
_entry.id   AF-A0A0M0LQF6-F1
#
_cell.length_a   1.000
_cell.length_b   1.000
_cell.length_c   1.000
_cell.angle_alpha   90.00
_cell.angle_beta   90.00
_cell.angle_gamma   90.00
#
_symmetry.space_group_name_H-M   'P 1'
#
loop_
_entity.id
_entity.type
_entity.pdbx_description
1 polymer ?
#
loop_
_entity_poly.entity_id
_entity_poly.type
_entity_poly.pdbx_seq_one_letter_code
_entity_poly.pdbx_strand_id
1 'polypeptide(L)'
;MGPLSASLYFDWVASLDPKAPRPGHRIEPDFTNFGIKGVACLLKVGRECVSTAKVYWDMIGQLERAGFRAGTNLFGVPFDWRLPPTENKLCADLARTLHLATNDTAHRKAIVVGHSLGNLQILYCIQKVFGPETTSLMRALVAIAPPFAGSPQVARVLLSGAEMVSRMIITDAGEGSSDCTSACTSDCTSDCTSVAKDELPNHSERAERYSPTDAKSEMVAAYDASLELLDIWRAPPIPVVCYMGSGKPTQTSFLYTEPWPKNMNEEPCVTQYEDGDGTVPLRSAGEELLFDEL
;
A
#
# COMPACT_ATOMS: atom_id res chain seq x y z
N MET A 1 -24.03 -16.46 4.23
CA MET A 1 -24.25 -15.60 3.06
C MET A 1 -23.78 -16.38 1.84
N GLY A 2 -24.54 -16.42 0.75
CA GLY A 2 -24.11 -17.13 -0.47
C GLY A 2 -22.90 -16.45 -1.12
N PRO A 3 -22.19 -17.12 -2.04
CA PRO A 3 -21.07 -16.51 -2.76
C PRO A 3 -21.57 -15.27 -3.51
N LEU A 4 -20.80 -14.17 -3.44
CA LEU A 4 -21.08 -12.97 -4.21
C LEU A 4 -21.01 -13.35 -5.70
N SER A 5 -22.08 -13.11 -6.46
CA SER A 5 -22.00 -13.25 -7.91
C SER A 5 -21.00 -12.22 -8.45
N ALA A 6 -20.35 -12.53 -9.58
CA ALA A 6 -19.44 -11.58 -10.24
C ALA A 6 -20.10 -10.20 -10.44
N SER A 7 -21.41 -10.16 -10.75
CA SER A 7 -22.18 -8.92 -10.86
C SER A 7 -22.30 -8.16 -9.54
N LEU A 8 -22.58 -8.83 -8.42
CA LEU A 8 -22.65 -8.21 -7.09
C LEU A 8 -21.28 -7.71 -6.64
N TYR A 9 -20.20 -8.40 -7.02
CA TYR A 9 -18.85 -7.92 -6.78
C TYR A 9 -18.56 -6.65 -7.58
N PHE A 10 -18.90 -6.61 -8.87
CA PHE A 10 -18.70 -5.41 -9.69
C PHE A 10 -19.55 -4.23 -9.23
N ASP A 11 -20.79 -4.46 -8.83
CA ASP A 11 -21.64 -3.42 -8.24
C ASP A 11 -21.03 -2.92 -6.92
N TRP A 12 -20.45 -3.80 -6.12
CA TRP A 12 -19.73 -3.43 -4.90
C TRP A 12 -18.44 -2.66 -5.20
N VAL A 13 -17.60 -3.11 -6.13
CA VAL A 13 -16.38 -2.41 -6.57
C VAL A 13 -16.72 -1.05 -7.16
N ALA A 14 -17.77 -0.95 -7.98
CA ALA A 14 -18.29 0.31 -8.50
C ALA A 14 -18.83 1.21 -7.37
N SER A 15 -19.44 0.64 -6.33
CA SER A 15 -19.86 1.41 -5.15
C SER A 15 -18.68 1.92 -4.30
N LEU A 16 -17.51 1.28 -4.45
CA LEU A 16 -16.27 1.75 -3.86
C LEU A 16 -15.57 2.80 -4.71
N ASP A 17 -16.04 3.09 -5.94
CA ASP A 17 -15.42 4.06 -6.83
C ASP A 17 -15.27 5.41 -6.12
N PRO A 18 -14.04 5.78 -5.74
CA PRO A 18 -13.80 7.03 -5.02
C PRO A 18 -14.12 8.26 -5.87
N LYS A 19 -14.26 8.11 -7.20
CA LYS A 19 -14.55 9.18 -8.17
C LYS A 19 -16.03 9.49 -8.31
N ALA A 20 -16.91 8.60 -7.86
CA ALA A 20 -18.36 8.76 -7.92
C ALA A 20 -18.95 8.89 -6.50
N PRO A 21 -18.62 9.95 -5.74
CA PRO A 21 -19.26 10.15 -4.45
C PRO A 21 -20.79 10.24 -4.65
N ARG A 22 -21.54 9.58 -3.77
CA ARG A 22 -23.01 9.63 -3.81
C ARG A 22 -23.47 11.08 -3.91
N PRO A 23 -24.47 11.41 -4.74
CA PRO A 23 -24.96 12.78 -4.88
C PRO A 23 -25.16 13.45 -3.50
N GLY A 24 -24.60 14.64 -3.33
CA GLY A 24 -24.64 15.40 -2.06
C GLY A 24 -23.60 14.99 -1.01
N HIS A 25 -22.71 14.04 -1.28
CA HIS A 25 -21.65 13.63 -0.37
C HIS A 25 -20.28 14.08 -0.89
N ARG A 26 -19.39 14.47 0.03
CA ARG A 26 -18.00 14.84 -0.27
C ARG A 26 -17.10 14.07 0.67
N ILE A 27 -16.12 13.36 0.10
CA ILE A 27 -15.12 12.61 0.86
C ILE A 27 -13.80 13.37 0.73
N GLU A 28 -13.20 13.74 1.86
CA GLU A 28 -11.90 14.40 1.87
C GLU A 28 -11.04 13.96 3.07
N PRO A 29 -9.70 14.01 2.92
CA PRO A 29 -8.78 13.78 4.03
C PRO A 29 -8.97 14.81 5.16
N ASP A 30 -8.78 14.38 6.40
CA ASP A 30 -8.88 15.26 7.58
C ASP A 30 -7.62 16.11 7.79
N PHE A 31 -7.67 17.35 7.30
CA PHE A 31 -6.59 18.34 7.49
C PHE A 31 -6.59 19.05 8.85
N THR A 32 -7.43 18.63 9.82
CA THR A 32 -7.50 19.27 11.13
C THR A 32 -6.15 19.20 11.85
N ASN A 33 -5.79 20.30 12.53
CA ASN A 33 -4.50 20.46 13.21
C ASN A 33 -3.33 20.25 12.23
N PHE A 34 -3.39 20.93 11.07
CA PHE A 34 -2.35 20.85 10.04
C PHE A 34 -2.12 19.42 9.53
N GLY A 35 -3.22 18.66 9.37
CA GLY A 35 -3.25 17.27 8.92
C GLY A 35 -2.75 16.23 9.92
N ILE A 36 -2.24 16.64 11.09
CA ILE A 36 -1.77 15.73 12.13
C ILE A 36 -2.90 14.81 12.60
N LYS A 37 -4.12 15.32 12.74
CA LYS A 37 -5.24 14.48 13.19
C LYS A 37 -5.64 13.42 12.19
N GLY A 38 -5.51 13.69 10.88
CA GLY A 38 -5.86 12.77 9.81
C GLY A 38 -4.87 11.63 9.63
N VAL A 39 -3.62 11.80 10.08
CA VAL A 39 -2.58 10.75 10.00
C VAL A 39 -2.35 10.04 11.34
N ALA A 40 -2.70 10.66 12.48
CA ALA A 40 -2.40 10.08 13.78
C ALA A 40 -3.14 8.77 14.05
N CYS A 41 -4.42 8.69 13.68
CA CYS A 41 -5.32 7.62 14.15
C CYS A 41 -6.52 7.42 13.21
N LEU A 42 -6.88 6.17 12.93
CA LEU A 42 -8.02 5.81 12.08
C LEU A 42 -9.36 5.89 12.82
N LEU A 43 -9.39 5.60 14.13
CA LEU A 43 -10.62 5.57 14.91
C LEU A 43 -10.42 6.20 16.29
N LYS A 44 -11.27 7.18 16.61
CA LYS A 44 -11.27 7.88 17.89
C LYS A 44 -12.56 7.63 18.64
N VAL A 45 -12.46 7.49 19.96
CA VAL A 45 -13.59 7.53 20.89
C VAL A 45 -13.40 8.75 21.78
N GLY A 46 -14.22 9.78 21.56
CA GLY A 46 -14.03 11.08 22.18
C GLY A 46 -12.70 11.73 21.75
N ARG A 47 -11.79 11.96 22.71
CA ARG A 47 -10.46 12.52 22.46
C ARG A 47 -9.35 11.47 22.38
N GLU A 48 -9.66 10.20 22.67
CA GLU A 48 -8.67 9.13 22.68
C GLU A 48 -8.67 8.36 21.37
N CYS A 49 -7.48 8.00 20.92
CA CYS A 49 -7.30 7.07 19.82
C CYS A 49 -7.51 5.65 20.33
N VAL A 50 -8.33 4.87 19.63
CA VAL A 50 -8.45 3.43 19.89
C VAL A 50 -7.08 2.80 19.70
N SER A 51 -6.62 2.00 20.66
CA SER A 51 -5.24 1.48 20.68
C SER A 51 -4.83 0.75 19.40
N THR A 52 -5.73 -0.04 18.83
CA THR A 52 -5.54 -0.79 17.58
C THR A 52 -5.68 0.07 16.33
N ALA A 53 -6.11 1.33 16.46
CA ALA A 53 -6.31 2.25 15.35
C ALA A 53 -5.24 3.36 15.29
N LYS A 54 -4.21 3.28 16.11
CA LYS A 54 -3.05 4.18 16.07
C LYS A 54 -2.24 3.92 14.81
N VAL A 55 -1.94 4.98 14.07
CA VAL A 55 -1.04 4.93 12.91
C VAL A 55 0.24 5.68 13.25
N TYR A 56 0.23 7.01 13.13
CA TYR A 56 1.37 7.85 13.51
C TYR A 56 1.30 8.39 14.95
N TRP A 57 0.26 8.01 15.72
CA TRP A 57 -0.03 8.58 17.04
C TRP A 57 1.18 8.63 17.98
N ASP A 58 1.85 7.50 18.20
CA ASP A 58 2.95 7.42 19.16
C ASP A 58 4.21 8.15 18.64
N MET A 59 4.45 8.15 17.33
CA MET A 59 5.55 8.90 16.70
C MET A 59 5.34 10.41 16.84
N ILE A 60 4.14 10.90 16.53
CA ILE A 60 3.76 12.30 16.70
C ILE A 60 3.95 12.73 18.17
N GLY A 61 3.46 11.92 19.11
CA GLY A 61 3.63 12.22 20.54
C GLY A 61 5.09 12.27 20.99
N GLN A 62 5.97 11.45 20.41
CA GLN A 62 7.42 11.52 20.66
C GLN A 62 8.06 12.78 20.06
N LEU A 63 7.69 13.15 18.84
CA LEU A 63 8.17 14.37 18.19
C LEU A 63 7.75 15.62 18.98
N GLU A 64 6.50 15.68 19.44
CA GLU A 64 6.01 16.79 20.26
C GLU A 64 6.77 16.93 21.58
N ARG A 65 7.06 15.80 22.25
CA ARG A 65 7.92 15.76 23.44
C ARG A 65 9.36 16.21 23.15
N ALA A 66 9.86 15.94 21.94
CA ALA A 66 11.16 16.42 21.47
C ALA A 66 11.16 17.90 21.06
N GLY A 67 10.03 18.61 21.17
CA GLY A 67 9.94 20.04 20.90
C GLY A 67 9.34 20.40 19.54
N PHE A 68 8.91 19.43 18.74
CA PHE A 68 8.15 19.70 17.53
C PHE A 68 6.76 20.23 17.84
N ARG A 69 6.20 21.05 16.95
CA ARG A 69 4.94 21.76 17.11
C ARG A 69 4.15 21.73 15.81
N ALA A 70 2.90 21.28 15.93
CA ALA A 70 1.95 21.26 14.82
C ALA A 70 1.80 22.67 14.22
N GLY A 71 1.88 22.78 12.90
CA GLY A 71 1.73 24.05 12.20
C GLY A 71 2.98 24.93 12.18
N THR A 72 4.11 24.48 12.73
CA THR A 72 5.39 25.21 12.65
C THR A 72 6.47 24.34 12.04
N ASN A 73 6.77 23.19 12.64
CA ASN A 73 7.80 22.26 12.17
C ASN A 73 7.32 20.81 12.15
N LEU A 74 6.02 20.58 12.37
CA LEU A 74 5.37 19.28 12.33
C LEU A 74 4.03 19.39 11.61
N PHE A 75 3.85 18.57 10.57
CA PHE A 75 2.69 18.59 9.71
C PHE A 75 2.31 17.16 9.33
N GLY A 76 1.02 16.90 9.16
CA GLY A 76 0.52 15.69 8.55
C GLY A 76 0.03 15.99 7.14
N VAL A 77 0.24 15.07 6.20
CA VAL A 77 -0.24 15.20 4.83
C VAL A 77 -1.13 13.99 4.51
N PRO A 78 -2.37 13.96 5.02
CA PRO A 78 -3.29 12.87 4.74
C PRO A 78 -3.75 12.93 3.28
N PHE A 79 -4.07 11.77 2.72
CA PHE A 79 -4.55 11.64 1.35
C PHE A 79 -5.66 10.59 1.25
N ASP A 80 -6.41 10.62 0.15
CA ASP A 80 -7.40 9.57 -0.13
C ASP A 80 -6.66 8.34 -0.67
N TRP A 81 -6.38 7.38 0.21
CA TRP A 81 -5.62 6.17 -0.10
C TRP A 81 -6.34 5.21 -1.05
N ARG A 82 -7.59 5.50 -1.41
CA ARG A 82 -8.34 4.76 -2.44
C ARG A 82 -7.96 5.20 -3.86
N LEU A 83 -7.38 6.39 -4.01
CA LEU A 83 -7.05 6.98 -5.31
C LEU A 83 -5.59 6.69 -5.71
N PRO A 84 -5.33 6.42 -7.01
CA PRO A 84 -3.97 6.34 -7.53
C PRO A 84 -3.28 7.72 -7.45
N PRO A 85 -1.94 7.78 -7.52
CA PRO A 85 -1.20 9.05 -7.38
C PRO A 85 -1.60 10.12 -8.41
N THR A 86 -1.90 9.71 -9.64
CA THR A 86 -2.33 10.59 -10.73
C THR A 86 -3.62 11.37 -10.46
N GLU A 87 -4.45 10.86 -9.56
CA GLU A 87 -5.76 11.43 -9.22
C GLU A 87 -5.82 11.92 -7.78
N ASN A 88 -4.70 11.84 -7.07
CA ASN A 88 -4.58 12.27 -5.70
C ASN A 88 -4.16 13.75 -5.61
N LYS A 89 -4.67 14.45 -4.60
CA LYS A 89 -4.22 15.80 -4.26
C LYS A 89 -2.91 15.82 -3.47
N LEU A 90 -2.39 14.64 -3.08
CA LEU A 90 -1.22 14.52 -2.22
C LEU A 90 -0.03 15.34 -2.69
N CYS A 91 0.32 15.33 -3.99
CA CYS A 91 1.50 16.07 -4.45
C CYS A 91 1.33 17.58 -4.25
N ALA A 92 0.16 18.13 -4.55
CA ALA A 92 -0.13 19.54 -4.30
C ALA A 92 -0.12 19.87 -2.81
N ASP A 93 -0.71 19.00 -1.98
CA ASP A 93 -0.76 19.19 -0.52
C ASP A 93 0.62 19.07 0.13
N LEU A 94 1.45 18.13 -0.32
CA LEU A 94 2.82 17.93 0.13
C LEU A 94 3.69 19.12 -0.29
N ALA A 95 3.61 19.58 -1.54
CA ALA A 95 4.35 20.76 -2.00
C ALA A 95 4.00 21.99 -1.16
N ARG A 96 2.70 22.26 -0.96
CA ARG A 96 2.22 23.34 -0.10
C ARG A 96 2.77 23.22 1.33
N THR A 97 2.73 22.02 1.90
CA THR A 97 3.22 21.75 3.26
C THR A 97 4.73 21.96 3.38
N LEU A 98 5.52 21.56 2.38
CA LEU A 98 6.96 21.81 2.31
C LEU A 98 7.26 23.31 2.31
N HIS A 99 6.56 24.10 1.49
CA HIS A 99 6.73 25.55 1.48
C HIS A 99 6.36 26.19 2.82
N LEU A 100 5.26 25.78 3.46
CA LEU A 100 4.86 26.28 4.78
C LEU A 100 5.91 25.93 5.85
N ALA A 101 6.30 24.65 5.94
CA ALA A 101 7.25 24.18 6.93
C ALA A 101 8.62 24.84 6.80
N THR A 102 9.10 25.03 5.56
CA THR A 102 10.42 25.64 5.33
C THR A 102 10.42 27.15 5.59
N ASN A 103 9.35 27.87 5.21
CA ASN A 103 9.22 29.30 5.51
C ASN A 103 9.20 29.58 7.02
N ASP A 104 8.46 28.78 7.79
CA ASP A 104 8.32 28.96 9.24
C ASP A 104 9.53 28.46 10.04
N THR A 105 10.52 27.84 9.39
CA THR A 105 11.71 27.26 10.03
C THR A 105 13.03 27.86 9.55
N ALA A 106 13.01 29.11 9.09
CA ALA A 106 14.19 29.81 8.56
C ALA A 106 14.86 29.05 7.40
N HIS A 107 14.04 28.55 6.48
CA HIS A 107 14.44 27.79 5.29
C HIS A 107 15.18 26.47 5.59
N ARG A 108 14.97 25.88 6.78
CA ARG A 108 15.44 24.52 7.04
C ARG A 108 14.64 23.53 6.19
N LYS A 109 15.37 22.64 5.50
CA LYS A 109 14.79 21.58 4.68
C LYS A 109 14.01 20.57 5.53
N ALA A 110 12.88 20.11 5.02
CA ALA A 110 12.00 19.17 5.71
C ALA A 110 12.49 17.71 5.58
N ILE A 111 12.37 16.92 6.64
CA ILE A 111 12.45 15.46 6.54
C ILE A 111 11.04 14.96 6.29
N VAL A 112 10.84 14.26 5.18
CA VAL A 112 9.54 13.67 4.85
C VAL A 112 9.54 12.22 5.31
N VAL A 113 8.48 11.80 5.99
CA VAL A 113 8.33 10.44 6.50
C VAL A 113 7.15 9.79 5.79
N GLY A 114 7.37 8.65 5.17
CA GLY A 114 6.34 7.83 4.52
C GLY A 114 6.25 6.45 5.17
N HIS A 115 5.05 5.88 5.19
CA HIS A 115 4.80 4.52 5.66
C HIS A 115 4.06 3.72 4.59
N SER A 116 4.52 2.50 4.31
CA SER A 116 3.89 1.57 3.38
C SER A 116 3.53 2.25 2.04
N LEU A 117 2.26 2.18 1.61
CA LEU A 117 1.73 2.83 0.39
C LEU A 117 2.07 4.32 0.26
N GLY A 118 2.19 5.05 1.37
CA GLY A 118 2.54 6.47 1.34
C GLY A 118 3.90 6.74 0.68
N ASN A 119 4.84 5.78 0.74
CA ASN A 119 6.14 5.90 0.09
C ASN A 119 6.03 5.94 -1.44
N LEU A 120 5.17 5.10 -2.03
CA LEU A 120 4.93 5.09 -3.47
C LEU A 120 4.34 6.42 -3.96
N GLN A 121 3.41 6.97 -3.19
CA GLN A 121 2.77 8.24 -3.47
C GLN A 121 3.75 9.42 -3.38
N ILE A 122 4.59 9.45 -2.32
CA ILE A 122 5.64 10.46 -2.17
C ILE A 122 6.67 10.35 -3.30
N LEU A 123 7.09 9.14 -3.65
CA LEU A 123 8.06 8.90 -4.71
C LEU A 123 7.53 9.35 -6.07
N TYR A 124 6.25 9.08 -6.36
CA TYR A 124 5.56 9.61 -7.53
C TYR A 124 5.60 11.14 -7.57
N CYS A 125 5.31 11.81 -6.45
CA CYS A 125 5.37 13.27 -6.40
C CYS A 125 6.77 13.80 -6.71
N ILE A 126 7.82 13.21 -6.10
CA ILE A 126 9.21 13.63 -6.33
C ILE A 126 9.63 13.45 -7.79
N GLN A 127 9.25 12.32 -8.41
CA GLN A 127 9.78 11.96 -9.73
C GLN A 127 8.96 12.48 -10.91
N LYS A 128 7.64 12.61 -10.74
CA LYS A 128 6.72 12.95 -11.84
C LYS A 128 6.12 14.35 -11.73
N VAL A 129 6.09 14.95 -10.53
CA VAL A 129 5.36 16.21 -10.29
C VAL A 129 6.27 17.34 -9.82
N PHE A 130 7.18 17.09 -8.89
CA PHE A 130 7.99 18.12 -8.26
C PHE A 130 9.12 18.59 -9.18
N GLY A 131 9.20 19.91 -9.36
CA GLY A 131 10.36 20.54 -9.97
C GLY A 131 11.55 20.66 -8.99
N PRO A 132 12.73 21.06 -9.48
CA PRO A 132 13.93 21.22 -8.66
C PRO A 132 13.72 22.13 -7.43
N GLU A 133 12.91 23.18 -7.58
CA GLU A 133 12.58 24.12 -6.49
C GLU A 133 11.91 23.39 -5.32
N THR A 134 10.78 22.71 -5.55
CA THR A 134 10.03 21.99 -4.50
C THR A 134 10.86 20.85 -3.91
N THR A 135 11.54 20.08 -4.76
CA THR A 135 12.42 18.98 -4.33
C THR A 135 13.56 19.48 -3.45
N SER A 136 14.09 20.69 -3.71
CA SER A 136 15.19 21.27 -2.91
C SER A 136 14.80 21.58 -1.45
N LEU A 137 13.50 21.69 -1.16
CA LEU A 137 12.95 21.89 0.19
C LEU A 137 13.03 20.62 1.05
N MET A 138 13.29 19.47 0.45
CA MET A 138 13.38 18.18 1.13
C MET A 138 14.83 17.89 1.51
N ARG A 139 15.04 17.48 2.77
CA ARG A 139 16.35 17.06 3.29
C ARG A 139 16.63 15.60 2.98
N ALA A 140 15.62 14.76 3.18
CA ALA A 140 15.61 13.33 2.99
C ALA A 140 14.17 12.79 3.03
N LEU A 141 13.97 11.60 2.45
CA LEU A 141 12.81 10.75 2.67
C LEU A 141 13.17 9.64 3.67
N VAL A 142 12.47 9.56 4.78
CA VAL A 142 12.51 8.40 5.69
C VAL A 142 11.35 7.48 5.30
N ALA A 143 11.67 6.39 4.63
CA ALA A 143 10.72 5.43 4.12
C ALA A 143 10.58 4.25 5.08
N ILE A 144 9.43 4.12 5.74
CA ILE A 144 9.12 3.03 6.67
C ILE A 144 8.27 1.99 5.93
N ALA A 145 8.71 0.74 5.95
CA ALA A 145 8.07 -0.38 5.27
C ALA A 145 7.71 -0.12 3.78
N PRO A 146 8.57 0.52 2.95
CA PRO A 146 8.19 0.86 1.58
C PRO A 146 8.02 -0.40 0.69
N PRO A 147 6.86 -0.60 0.05
CA PRO A 147 6.68 -1.64 -0.93
C PRO A 147 7.04 -1.10 -2.32
N PHE A 148 8.29 -0.65 -2.53
CA PHE A 148 8.68 -0.02 -3.80
C PHE A 148 8.46 -0.93 -5.00
N ALA A 149 8.73 -2.22 -4.86
CA ALA A 149 8.45 -3.25 -5.86
C ALA A 149 7.02 -3.84 -5.78
N GLY A 150 6.16 -3.29 -4.92
CA GLY A 150 4.85 -3.83 -4.61
C GLY A 150 4.85 -4.93 -3.54
N SER A 151 3.67 -5.43 -3.21
CA SER A 151 3.47 -6.49 -2.21
C SER A 151 2.59 -7.59 -2.80
N PRO A 152 2.99 -8.87 -2.74
CA PRO A 152 2.19 -10.00 -3.25
C PRO A 152 0.77 -10.06 -2.65
N GLN A 153 0.59 -9.53 -1.45
CA GLN A 153 -0.67 -9.45 -0.72
C GLN A 153 -1.71 -8.62 -1.50
N VAL A 154 -1.29 -7.67 -2.33
CA VAL A 154 -2.21 -6.91 -3.20
C VAL A 154 -2.91 -7.84 -4.20
N ALA A 155 -2.16 -8.76 -4.83
CA ALA A 155 -2.77 -9.75 -5.74
C ALA A 155 -3.76 -10.66 -5.01
N ARG A 156 -3.46 -11.01 -3.75
CA ARG A 156 -4.38 -11.79 -2.91
C ARG A 156 -5.67 -11.02 -2.59
N VAL A 157 -5.59 -9.75 -2.19
CA VAL A 157 -6.80 -8.91 -1.95
C VAL A 157 -7.65 -8.78 -3.21
N LEU A 158 -7.01 -8.61 -4.36
CA LEU A 158 -7.68 -8.51 -5.65
C LEU A 158 -8.42 -9.82 -6.02
N LEU A 159 -7.86 -10.98 -5.70
CA LEU A 159 -8.44 -12.28 -6.05
C LEU A 159 -9.41 -12.84 -5.00
N SER A 160 -9.27 -12.47 -3.72
CA SER A 160 -10.07 -12.97 -2.57
C SER A 160 -10.97 -11.91 -1.91
N GLY A 161 -11.10 -10.72 -2.52
CA GLY A 161 -12.14 -9.75 -2.20
C GLY A 161 -12.10 -9.09 -0.80
N ALA A 162 -13.21 -8.42 -0.47
CA ALA A 162 -13.40 -7.53 0.68
C ALA A 162 -13.23 -8.19 2.06
N GLU A 163 -13.48 -9.49 2.14
CA GLU A 163 -13.44 -10.24 3.39
C GLU A 163 -12.01 -10.27 3.96
N MET A 164 -10.99 -10.26 3.09
CA MET A 164 -9.59 -10.15 3.49
C MET A 164 -9.21 -8.75 3.99
N VAL A 165 -9.73 -7.66 3.41
CA VAL A 165 -9.47 -6.30 3.93
C VAL A 165 -10.03 -6.17 5.35
N SER A 166 -11.22 -6.74 5.57
CA SER A 166 -11.85 -6.79 6.90
C SER A 166 -11.05 -7.69 7.85
N ARG A 167 -10.54 -8.84 7.38
CA ARG A 167 -9.71 -9.74 8.19
C ARG A 167 -8.35 -9.12 8.52
N MET A 168 -7.62 -8.51 7.58
CA MET A 168 -6.34 -7.81 7.85
C MET A 168 -6.50 -6.68 8.88
N ILE A 169 -7.62 -5.96 8.87
CA ILE A 169 -7.92 -4.91 9.87
C ILE A 169 -8.21 -5.55 11.26
N ILE A 170 -8.67 -6.80 11.32
CA ILE A 170 -9.13 -7.49 12.54
C ILE A 170 -8.09 -8.47 13.10
N THR A 171 -7.25 -9.12 12.28
CA THR A 171 -6.31 -10.19 12.71
C THR A 171 -4.94 -9.71 13.18
N ASP A 172 -4.63 -8.41 13.10
CA ASP A 172 -3.52 -7.83 13.87
C ASP A 172 -3.74 -7.97 15.41
N ALA A 173 -4.91 -8.46 15.83
CA ALA A 173 -5.25 -8.78 17.22
C ALA A 173 -5.22 -10.28 17.59
N GLY A 174 -4.93 -11.21 16.67
CA GLY A 174 -4.78 -12.62 17.05
C GLY A 174 -5.04 -13.65 15.95
N GLU A 175 -4.19 -14.67 15.99
CA GLU A 175 -4.28 -16.00 15.37
C GLU A 175 -3.86 -16.15 13.90
N GLY A 176 -3.03 -17.19 13.70
CA GLY A 176 -2.33 -17.51 12.48
C GLY A 176 -3.24 -18.00 11.35
N SER A 177 -2.85 -17.63 10.14
CA SER A 177 -3.19 -18.34 8.91
C SER A 177 -3.02 -19.84 9.11
N SER A 178 -4.06 -20.62 8.79
CA SER A 178 -4.02 -22.08 8.82
C SER A 178 -2.91 -22.59 7.89
N ASP A 179 -1.80 -23.06 8.48
CA ASP A 179 -0.75 -23.76 7.75
C ASP A 179 -1.33 -25.02 7.10
N CYS A 180 -1.11 -25.18 5.79
CA CYS A 180 -1.49 -26.40 5.05
C CYS A 180 -0.64 -27.63 5.41
N THR A 181 0.17 -27.58 6.46
CA THR A 181 1.11 -28.65 6.84
C THR A 181 0.42 -29.97 7.20
N SER A 182 -0.87 -29.96 7.57
CA SER A 182 -1.61 -31.20 7.86
C SER A 182 -2.31 -31.82 6.65
N ALA A 183 -2.73 -31.03 5.66
CA ALA A 183 -3.45 -31.52 4.48
C ALA A 183 -2.52 -32.00 3.34
N CYS A 184 -1.23 -31.62 3.37
CA CYS A 184 -0.26 -32.03 2.36
C CYS A 184 0.47 -33.35 2.66
N THR A 185 0.01 -34.17 3.62
CA THR A 185 0.76 -35.36 4.10
C THR A 185 0.48 -36.68 3.38
N SER A 186 -0.30 -36.71 2.30
CA SER A 186 -0.35 -37.89 1.43
C SER A 186 -0.74 -37.51 0.00
N ASP A 187 0.13 -37.84 -0.96
CA ASP A 187 -0.12 -37.89 -2.41
C ASP A 187 -0.11 -36.62 -3.28
N CYS A 188 0.35 -35.46 -2.80
CA CYS A 188 0.48 -34.27 -3.67
C CYS A 188 1.78 -34.18 -4.49
N THR A 189 2.66 -35.19 -4.47
CA THR A 189 3.94 -35.13 -5.22
C THR A 189 3.86 -35.68 -6.65
N SER A 190 2.80 -36.40 -7.02
CA SER A 190 2.71 -37.05 -8.34
C SER A 190 1.72 -36.42 -9.32
N ASP A 191 0.82 -35.51 -8.90
CA ASP A 191 -0.20 -34.95 -9.81
C ASP A 191 -0.47 -33.43 -9.67
N CYS A 192 0.30 -32.71 -8.83
CA CYS A 192 0.21 -31.24 -8.75
C CYS A 192 0.88 -30.49 -9.92
N THR A 193 1.16 -31.17 -11.03
CA THR A 193 1.84 -30.62 -12.21
C THR A 193 0.91 -29.93 -13.21
N SER A 194 -0.42 -29.91 -13.01
CA SER A 194 -1.36 -29.44 -14.05
C SER A 194 -2.42 -28.41 -13.64
N VAL A 195 -2.36 -27.82 -12.45
CA VAL A 195 -3.34 -26.78 -12.05
C VAL A 195 -2.60 -25.50 -11.65
N ALA A 196 -3.00 -24.40 -12.30
CA ALA A 196 -2.32 -23.10 -12.39
C ALA A 196 -1.40 -22.75 -11.20
N LYS A 197 -0.10 -22.91 -11.42
CA LYS A 197 0.91 -22.13 -10.71
C LYS A 197 0.73 -20.67 -11.15
N ASP A 198 -0.11 -19.92 -10.45
CA ASP A 198 -0.13 -18.46 -10.56
C ASP A 198 1.10 -17.93 -9.78
N GLU A 199 2.30 -18.28 -10.26
CA GLU A 199 3.51 -17.52 -9.96
C GLU A 199 3.36 -16.16 -10.66
N LEU A 200 3.63 -15.06 -9.96
CA LEU A 200 3.72 -13.73 -10.59
C LEU A 200 4.80 -13.81 -11.69
N PRO A 201 4.45 -13.75 -12.99
CA PRO A 201 5.44 -13.97 -14.04
C PRO A 201 6.41 -12.80 -14.09
N ASN A 202 7.67 -13.09 -14.44
CA ASN A 202 8.61 -12.06 -14.88
C ASN A 202 8.03 -11.25 -16.03
N HIS A 203 8.41 -9.97 -16.08
CA HIS A 203 7.88 -8.89 -16.94
C HIS A 203 7.63 -9.22 -18.43
N SER A 204 8.24 -10.28 -18.98
CA SER A 204 8.22 -10.59 -20.42
C SER A 204 7.13 -11.57 -20.89
N GLU A 205 6.43 -12.30 -20.00
CA GLU A 205 5.47 -13.35 -20.41
C GLU A 205 3.98 -13.00 -20.18
N ARG A 206 3.68 -11.72 -19.90
CA ARG A 206 2.38 -11.31 -19.31
C ARG A 206 1.19 -11.24 -20.28
N ALA A 207 1.40 -11.13 -21.59
CA ALA A 207 0.36 -10.66 -22.50
C ALA A 207 -0.46 -11.74 -23.23
N GLU A 208 -0.08 -13.03 -23.19
CA GLU A 208 -0.65 -14.02 -24.14
C GLU A 208 -1.61 -15.06 -23.56
N ARG A 209 -1.91 -15.05 -22.25
CA ARG A 209 -2.64 -16.18 -21.63
C ARG A 209 -4.13 -15.94 -21.30
N TYR A 210 -4.67 -14.74 -21.51
CA TYR A 210 -6.02 -14.42 -21.01
C TYR A 210 -6.93 -13.80 -22.07
N SER A 211 -8.11 -14.41 -22.25
CA SER A 211 -9.14 -13.95 -23.18
C SER A 211 -9.74 -12.61 -22.71
N PRO A 212 -10.06 -11.65 -23.59
CA PRO A 212 -10.44 -10.28 -23.23
C PRO A 212 -11.82 -10.08 -22.58
N THR A 213 -12.52 -11.15 -22.17
CA THR A 213 -13.95 -11.09 -21.77
C THR A 213 -14.21 -11.37 -20.30
N ASP A 214 -13.18 -11.65 -19.50
CA ASP A 214 -13.32 -11.99 -18.08
C ASP A 214 -12.82 -10.87 -17.17
N ALA A 215 -13.51 -10.66 -16.04
CA ALA A 215 -13.18 -9.72 -14.97
C ALA A 215 -11.70 -9.73 -14.54
N LYS A 216 -11.08 -10.92 -14.56
CA LYS A 216 -9.65 -11.11 -14.24
C LYS A 216 -8.76 -10.35 -15.24
N SER A 217 -9.14 -10.31 -16.51
CA SER A 217 -8.40 -9.58 -17.56
C SER A 217 -8.49 -8.06 -17.38
N GLU A 218 -9.65 -7.53 -16.97
CA GLU A 218 -9.79 -6.10 -16.63
C GLU A 218 -8.97 -5.71 -15.39
N MET A 219 -8.93 -6.58 -14.37
CA MET A 219 -8.13 -6.35 -13.17
C MET A 219 -6.63 -6.43 -13.44
N VAL A 220 -6.19 -7.38 -14.27
CA VAL A 220 -4.80 -7.47 -14.72
C VAL A 220 -4.44 -6.25 -15.57
N ALA A 221 -5.31 -5.83 -16.49
CA ALA A 221 -5.10 -4.63 -17.28
C ALA A 221 -5.05 -3.35 -16.42
N ALA A 222 -5.90 -3.23 -15.40
CA ALA A 222 -5.86 -2.11 -14.45
C ALA A 222 -4.58 -2.15 -13.59
N TYR A 223 -4.11 -3.33 -13.20
CA TYR A 223 -2.84 -3.52 -12.51
C TYR A 223 -1.66 -3.14 -13.39
N ASP A 224 -1.61 -3.61 -14.63
CA ASP A 224 -0.56 -3.28 -15.60
C ASP A 224 -0.54 -1.78 -15.93
N ALA A 225 -1.70 -1.17 -16.16
CA ALA A 225 -1.82 0.28 -16.34
C ALA A 225 -1.32 1.05 -15.10
N SER A 226 -1.56 0.54 -13.88
CA SER A 226 -1.05 1.17 -12.67
C SER A 226 0.48 1.10 -12.54
N LEU A 227 1.11 0.03 -13.05
CA LEU A 227 2.57 -0.11 -13.07
C LEU A 227 3.22 0.85 -14.05
N GLU A 228 2.64 1.02 -15.24
CA GLU A 228 3.10 1.99 -16.24
C GLU A 228 2.97 3.44 -15.74
N LEU A 229 1.90 3.73 -14.98
CA LEU A 229 1.65 5.06 -14.41
C LEU A 229 2.62 5.43 -13.28
N LEU A 230 3.12 4.44 -12.54
CA LEU A 230 4.09 4.69 -11.49
C LEU A 230 5.45 5.02 -12.10
N ASP A 231 6.05 4.13 -12.91
CA ASP A 231 7.39 4.29 -13.52
C ASP A 231 8.36 5.08 -12.60
N ILE A 232 8.42 4.66 -11.33
CA ILE A 232 9.13 5.33 -10.24
C ILE A 232 10.48 4.67 -9.94
N TRP A 233 10.99 3.85 -10.86
CA TRP A 233 12.15 2.96 -10.70
C TRP A 233 13.50 3.69 -10.77
N ARG A 234 13.52 5.01 -10.59
CA ARG A 234 14.76 5.81 -10.59
C ARG A 234 15.10 6.26 -9.18
N ALA A 235 16.40 6.37 -8.89
CA ALA A 235 16.86 7.01 -7.67
C ALA A 235 16.26 8.41 -7.55
N PRO A 236 15.52 8.74 -6.46
CA PRO A 236 15.07 10.10 -6.27
C PRO A 236 16.27 11.02 -6.04
N PRO A 237 16.22 12.29 -6.47
CA PRO A 237 17.31 13.26 -6.33
C PRO A 237 17.50 13.78 -4.89
N ILE A 238 17.07 13.00 -3.89
CA ILE A 238 17.19 13.30 -2.46
C ILE A 238 17.63 12.02 -1.72
N PRO A 239 18.34 12.15 -0.58
CA PRO A 239 18.66 10.99 0.24
C PRO A 239 17.39 10.25 0.70
N VAL A 240 17.41 8.92 0.62
CA VAL A 240 16.36 8.05 1.15
C VAL A 240 16.95 7.19 2.26
N VAL A 241 16.26 7.11 3.40
CA VAL A 241 16.59 6.22 4.51
C VAL A 241 15.45 5.23 4.65
N CYS A 242 15.71 3.96 4.35
CA CYS A 242 14.72 2.90 4.43
C CYS A 242 14.77 2.21 5.80
N TYR A 243 13.61 2.07 6.44
CA TYR A 243 13.40 1.24 7.62
C TYR A 243 12.48 0.08 7.23
N MET A 244 13.02 -1.13 7.24
CA MET A 244 12.28 -2.35 6.93
C MET A 244 12.30 -3.31 8.11
N GLY A 245 11.14 -3.93 8.36
CA GLY A 245 11.08 -5.10 9.23
C GLY A 245 11.70 -6.32 8.53
N SER A 246 12.44 -7.12 9.29
CA SER A 246 13.01 -8.39 8.86
C SER A 246 12.79 -9.45 9.93
N GLY A 247 13.06 -10.70 9.58
CA GLY A 247 12.89 -11.87 10.44
C GLY A 247 11.46 -12.35 10.58
N LYS A 248 10.51 -11.82 9.79
CA LYS A 248 9.11 -12.30 9.77
C LYS A 248 8.83 -13.06 8.48
N PRO A 249 8.34 -14.32 8.55
CA PRO A 249 7.87 -15.03 7.39
C PRO A 249 6.79 -14.23 6.67
N THR A 250 7.08 -13.82 5.43
CA THR A 250 6.24 -12.96 4.61
C THR A 250 5.76 -13.73 3.41
N GLN A 251 4.46 -13.78 3.20
CA GLN A 251 3.83 -14.60 2.17
C GLN A 251 4.12 -14.02 0.78
N THR A 252 4.57 -14.86 -0.16
CA THR A 252 4.96 -14.41 -1.51
C THR A 252 4.30 -15.16 -2.65
N SER A 253 3.70 -16.32 -2.39
CA SER A 253 2.96 -17.09 -3.40
C SER A 253 1.71 -17.73 -2.80
N PHE A 254 0.65 -17.77 -3.60
CA PHE A 254 -0.68 -18.22 -3.22
C PHE A 254 -1.19 -19.24 -4.24
N LEU A 255 -1.75 -20.34 -3.76
CA LEU A 255 -2.44 -21.35 -4.56
C LEU A 255 -3.93 -21.32 -4.23
N TYR A 256 -4.75 -21.07 -5.25
CA TYR A 256 -6.20 -21.18 -5.16
C TYR A 256 -6.65 -22.53 -5.71
N THR A 257 -7.46 -23.26 -4.94
CA THR A 257 -7.94 -24.59 -5.32
C THR A 257 -9.17 -24.53 -6.23
N GLU A 258 -9.99 -23.48 -6.12
CA GLU A 258 -11.14 -23.25 -6.99
C GLU A 258 -10.86 -22.17 -8.05
N PRO A 259 -11.51 -22.25 -9.23
CA PRO A 259 -11.44 -21.19 -10.23
C PRO A 259 -12.24 -19.95 -9.81
N TRP A 260 -11.79 -18.79 -10.26
CA TRP A 260 -12.56 -17.54 -10.12
C TRP A 260 -13.92 -17.64 -10.86
N PRO A 261 -15.03 -17.10 -10.32
CA PRO A 261 -15.16 -16.32 -9.08
C PRO A 261 -15.45 -17.15 -7.81
N LYS A 262 -15.40 -18.49 -7.86
CA LYS A 262 -15.74 -19.31 -6.68
C LYS A 262 -14.75 -19.12 -5.53
N ASN A 263 -13.48 -18.88 -5.85
CA ASN A 263 -12.42 -18.63 -4.89
C ASN A 263 -12.43 -17.22 -4.26
N MET A 264 -13.37 -16.33 -4.63
CA MET A 264 -13.41 -14.96 -4.11
C MET A 264 -13.65 -14.86 -2.62
N ASN A 265 -14.17 -15.91 -1.98
CA ASN A 265 -14.37 -15.98 -0.54
C ASN A 265 -13.50 -17.07 0.12
N GLU A 266 -12.52 -17.61 -0.62
CA GLU A 266 -11.65 -18.69 -0.14
C GLU A 266 -10.29 -18.14 0.26
N GLU A 267 -9.78 -18.62 1.39
CA GLU A 267 -8.41 -18.38 1.82
C GLU A 267 -7.48 -19.25 0.95
N PRO A 268 -6.56 -18.66 0.17
CA PRO A 268 -5.62 -19.46 -0.62
C PRO A 268 -4.61 -20.16 0.27
N CYS A 269 -4.11 -21.29 -0.20
CA CYS A 269 -2.96 -21.95 0.40
C CYS A 269 -1.70 -21.11 0.13
N VAL A 270 -0.96 -20.74 1.17
CA VAL A 270 0.34 -20.09 0.99
C VAL A 270 1.38 -21.14 0.61
N THR A 271 2.03 -20.97 -0.52
CA THR A 271 3.02 -21.94 -1.04
C THR A 271 4.46 -21.51 -0.82
N GLN A 272 4.70 -20.21 -0.64
CA GLN A 272 6.03 -19.67 -0.41
C GLN A 272 6.02 -18.53 0.60
N TYR A 273 7.09 -18.49 1.40
CA TYR A 273 7.40 -17.43 2.34
C TYR A 273 8.83 -16.94 2.11
N GLU A 274 9.05 -15.68 2.36
CA GLU A 274 10.36 -15.04 2.33
C GLU A 274 10.57 -14.17 3.56
N ASP A 275 11.78 -13.62 3.71
CA ASP A 275 12.07 -12.67 4.77
C ASP A 275 11.42 -11.30 4.49
N GLY A 276 10.91 -10.66 5.53
CA GLY A 276 10.17 -9.40 5.46
C GLY A 276 9.59 -8.99 6.80
N ASP A 277 8.56 -8.14 6.76
CA ASP A 277 7.85 -7.63 7.94
C ASP A 277 6.55 -8.39 8.26
N GLY A 278 6.24 -9.44 7.49
CA GLY A 278 4.99 -10.21 7.53
C GLY A 278 4.01 -9.84 6.40
N THR A 279 4.19 -8.68 5.78
CA THR A 279 3.35 -8.16 4.68
C THR A 279 4.16 -7.76 3.45
N VAL A 280 5.30 -7.10 3.63
CA VAL A 280 6.16 -6.62 2.54
C VAL A 280 7.47 -7.43 2.58
N PRO A 281 7.79 -8.18 1.50
CA PRO A 281 9.06 -8.89 1.42
C PRO A 281 10.23 -7.90 1.42
N LEU A 282 11.36 -8.25 2.05
CA LEU A 282 12.54 -7.38 2.13
C LEU A 282 13.00 -6.90 0.75
N ARG A 283 12.99 -7.79 -0.25
CA ARG A 283 13.37 -7.43 -1.63
C ARG A 283 12.52 -6.30 -2.22
N SER A 284 11.29 -6.09 -1.74
CA SER A 284 10.40 -5.05 -2.24
C SER A 284 10.86 -3.65 -1.86
N ALA A 285 11.60 -3.54 -0.77
CA ALA A 285 12.26 -2.31 -0.34
C ALA A 285 13.71 -2.19 -0.83
N GLY A 286 14.21 -3.26 -1.46
CA GLY A 286 15.63 -3.51 -1.72
C GLY A 286 16.25 -2.63 -2.81
N GLU A 287 17.56 -2.41 -2.62
CA GLU A 287 18.39 -1.39 -3.24
C GLU A 287 18.56 -1.50 -4.78
N GLU A 288 18.50 -2.72 -5.33
CA GLU A 288 18.72 -3.01 -6.77
C GLU A 288 17.70 -2.33 -7.70
N LEU A 289 16.50 -1.99 -7.21
CA LEU A 289 15.44 -1.38 -8.02
C LEU A 289 15.52 0.15 -8.09
N LEU A 290 16.29 0.80 -7.21
CA LEU A 290 16.26 2.25 -7.05
C LEU A 290 17.63 2.90 -6.85
N PHE A 291 18.69 2.16 -6.47
CA PHE A 291 19.92 2.76 -5.94
C PHE A 291 21.23 2.21 -6.56
N ASP A 292 21.16 1.45 -7.66
CA ASP A 292 22.34 0.85 -8.33
C ASP A 292 23.26 1.86 -9.07
N GLU A 293 23.00 3.17 -9.02
CA GLU A 293 23.87 4.20 -9.61
C GLU A 293 24.20 5.34 -8.62
N LEU A 294 24.96 5.03 -7.57
CA LEU A 294 25.76 6.01 -6.82
C LEU A 294 27.23 5.63 -6.75
#